data_AF-A0A349ULV9-F1
#
_entry.id   AF-A0A349ULV9-F1
#
_cell.length_a   1.000
_cell.length_b   1.000
_cell.length_c   1.000
_cell.angle_alpha   90.00
_cell.angle_beta   90.00
_cell.angle_gamma   90.00
#
_symmetry.space_group_name_H-M   'P 1'
#
loop_
_entity.id
_entity.type
_entity.pdbx_description
1 polymer ?
#
loop_
_entity_poly.entity_id
_entity_poly.type
_entity_poly.pdbx_seq_one_letter_code
_entity_poly.pdbx_strand_id
1 'polypeptide(L)'
;MQKEGGIPMSLRTMLVVRKWVAMCLAMFGFARFARGDILVYETPAGSEVNDESVWARATFTTAADQVTIVLENLQADPKTVAQCLSGLRFTFSTGQSSGSLSSGSGVERTIASDGTYSVGGTAAAGWSLSVTGTEFFLTLLGTTTAPAHTIIGPPNALDLYENANKSITGDPHNPFLGLSATFVLSVPGVTAESGISSVTFCFNTSPGSEITGTPIPVPEPAALSLLALGGACLLIRRRKA
;
A
#
# COMPACT_ATOMS: atom_id res chain seq x y z
N MET A 1 -61.92 -17.88 14.22
CA MET A 1 -60.57 -17.46 13.81
C MET A 1 -60.23 -16.21 14.61
N GLN A 2 -59.38 -16.36 15.65
CA GLN A 2 -59.21 -15.38 16.73
C GLN A 2 -58.48 -14.12 16.26
N LYS A 3 -58.99 -12.96 16.69
CA LYS A 3 -58.40 -11.62 16.50
C LYS A 3 -57.38 -11.40 17.62
N GLU A 4 -56.09 -11.42 17.32
CA GLU A 4 -55.05 -11.10 18.30
C GLU A 4 -55.15 -9.62 18.70
N GLY A 5 -55.46 -9.38 19.98
CA GLY A 5 -55.46 -8.06 20.59
C GLY A 5 -54.03 -7.68 21.01
N GLY A 6 -53.41 -6.79 20.24
CA GLY A 6 -52.13 -6.18 20.61
C GLY A 6 -52.28 -5.34 21.88
N ILE A 7 -51.50 -5.69 22.91
CA ILE A 7 -51.48 -4.98 24.19
C ILE A 7 -50.92 -3.56 23.96
N PRO A 8 -51.64 -2.49 24.33
CA PRO A 8 -51.16 -1.13 24.14
C PRO A 8 -49.95 -0.86 25.02
N MET A 9 -48.83 -0.48 24.39
CA MET A 9 -47.57 -0.15 25.06
C MET A 9 -47.76 1.08 25.95
N SER A 10 -47.44 0.95 27.25
CA SER A 10 -47.64 2.04 28.21
C SER A 10 -46.72 3.24 27.92
N LEU A 11 -47.18 4.45 28.24
CA LEU A 11 -46.45 5.71 28.06
C LEU A 11 -45.07 5.71 28.73
N ARG A 12 -44.92 4.96 29.85
CA ARG A 12 -43.65 4.78 30.56
C ARG A 12 -42.65 3.95 29.74
N THR A 13 -43.13 2.95 29.00
CA THR A 13 -42.31 2.10 28.11
C THR A 13 -41.79 2.90 26.91
N MET A 14 -42.63 3.78 26.34
CA MET A 14 -42.23 4.67 25.22
C MET A 14 -41.13 5.68 25.61
N LEU A 15 -41.17 6.21 26.84
CA LEU A 15 -40.17 7.15 27.37
C LEU A 15 -38.81 6.48 27.62
N VAL A 16 -38.80 5.21 28.05
CA VAL A 16 -37.58 4.43 28.25
C VAL A 16 -36.95 4.09 26.90
N VAL A 17 -37.73 3.58 25.94
CA VAL A 17 -37.23 3.28 24.58
C VAL A 17 -36.63 4.52 23.90
N ARG A 18 -37.24 5.71 24.06
CA ARG A 18 -36.69 6.97 23.54
C ARG A 18 -35.32 7.34 24.12
N LYS A 19 -35.10 7.10 25.41
CA LYS A 19 -33.80 7.37 26.06
C LYS A 19 -32.72 6.39 25.61
N TRP A 20 -33.06 5.11 25.45
CA TRP A 20 -32.12 4.11 24.94
C TRP A 20 -31.75 4.34 23.46
N VAL A 21 -32.73 4.72 22.62
CA VAL A 21 -32.45 5.09 21.21
C VAL A 21 -31.56 6.35 21.12
N ALA A 22 -31.80 7.36 21.96
CA ALA A 22 -30.95 8.56 22.00
C ALA A 22 -29.52 8.26 22.49
N MET A 23 -29.37 7.34 23.45
CA MET A 23 -28.06 6.90 23.96
C MET A 23 -27.29 6.07 22.93
N CYS A 24 -27.96 5.20 22.16
CA CYS A 24 -27.33 4.51 21.03
C CYS A 24 -26.89 5.48 19.93
N LEU A 25 -27.71 6.48 19.57
CA LEU A 25 -27.31 7.52 18.60
C LEU A 25 -26.14 8.39 19.09
N ALA A 26 -26.04 8.65 20.39
CA ALA A 26 -24.91 9.39 20.97
C ALA A 26 -23.61 8.56 21.01
N MET A 27 -23.69 7.24 21.22
CA MET A 27 -22.51 6.36 21.24
C MET A 27 -21.95 6.06 19.83
N PHE A 28 -22.78 6.08 18.79
CA PHE A 28 -22.30 6.01 17.40
C PHE A 28 -21.71 7.32 16.86
N GLY A 29 -21.87 8.45 17.57
CA GLY A 29 -21.36 9.76 17.14
C GLY A 29 -19.86 10.01 17.38
N PHE A 30 -19.18 9.14 18.14
CA PHE A 30 -17.77 9.32 18.51
C PHE A 30 -16.84 8.19 18.06
N ALA A 31 -17.34 7.22 17.29
CA ALA A 31 -16.47 6.27 16.63
C ALA A 31 -15.71 7.00 15.50
N ARG A 32 -14.51 7.50 15.81
CA ARG A 32 -13.55 7.87 14.78
C ARG A 32 -13.18 6.58 14.06
N PHE A 33 -13.78 6.34 12.90
CA PHE A 33 -13.29 5.31 11.99
C PHE A 33 -11.81 5.62 11.73
N ALA A 34 -10.93 4.64 11.97
CA ALA A 34 -9.56 4.73 11.49
C ALA A 34 -9.62 4.69 9.97
N ARG A 35 -9.70 5.87 9.35
CA ARG A 35 -9.46 6.03 7.92
C ARG A 35 -7.95 6.14 7.77
N GLY A 36 -7.32 5.27 7.01
CA GLY A 36 -6.02 5.57 6.41
C GLY A 36 -6.28 6.03 4.99
N ASP A 37 -5.63 7.10 4.54
CA ASP A 37 -5.69 7.45 3.12
C ASP A 37 -4.76 6.51 2.35
N ILE A 38 -5.26 5.99 1.23
CA ILE A 38 -4.51 5.10 0.35
C ILE A 38 -4.03 5.94 -0.82
N LEU A 39 -2.71 6.06 -0.96
CA LEU A 39 -2.06 6.83 -2.01
C LEU A 39 -1.28 5.85 -2.88
N VAL A 40 -1.57 5.83 -4.17
CA VAL A 40 -0.97 4.89 -5.13
C VAL A 40 -0.14 5.68 -6.14
N TYR A 41 1.10 5.24 -6.35
CA TYR A 41 1.99 5.77 -7.39
C TYR A 41 2.48 4.64 -8.27
N GLU A 42 2.64 4.93 -9.56
CA GLU A 42 3.25 4.01 -10.52
C GLU A 42 4.29 4.71 -11.38
N THR A 43 5.26 3.94 -11.88
CA THR A 43 6.09 4.38 -13.00
C THR A 43 5.21 4.70 -14.22
N PRO A 44 5.46 5.80 -14.95
CA PRO A 44 4.74 6.11 -16.18
C PRO A 44 4.79 4.98 -17.21
N ALA A 45 3.75 4.86 -18.04
CA ALA A 45 3.74 3.91 -19.14
C ALA A 45 4.93 4.14 -20.09
N GLY A 46 5.60 3.06 -20.49
CA GLY A 46 6.80 3.13 -21.34
C GLY A 46 8.08 3.55 -20.62
N SER A 47 8.10 3.52 -19.27
CA SER A 47 9.33 3.74 -18.51
C SER A 47 10.35 2.64 -18.79
N GLU A 48 11.61 3.03 -18.94
CA GLU A 48 12.72 2.13 -19.23
C GLU A 48 13.94 2.48 -18.38
N VAL A 49 14.71 1.45 -18.03
CA VAL A 49 16.03 1.56 -17.40
C VAL A 49 16.97 0.70 -18.23
N ASN A 50 18.08 1.29 -18.72
CA ASN A 50 19.04 0.60 -19.59
C ASN A 50 18.39 -0.07 -20.83
N ASP A 51 17.43 0.63 -21.46
CA ASP A 51 16.65 0.13 -22.61
C ASP A 51 15.80 -1.11 -22.30
N GLU A 52 15.52 -1.37 -21.01
CA GLU A 52 14.65 -2.45 -20.56
C GLU A 52 13.42 -1.86 -19.85
N SER A 53 12.23 -2.29 -20.26
CA SER A 53 10.98 -1.79 -19.70
C SER A 53 10.89 -2.06 -18.19
N VAL A 54 10.40 -1.09 -17.44
CA VAL A 54 10.15 -1.23 -16.01
C VAL A 54 8.73 -0.80 -15.68
N TRP A 55 8.13 -1.51 -14.74
CA TRP A 55 6.82 -1.17 -14.21
C TRP A 55 6.79 -1.47 -12.72
N ALA A 56 6.54 -0.45 -11.91
CA ALA A 56 6.45 -0.59 -10.46
C ALA A 56 5.30 0.21 -9.88
N ARG A 57 4.85 -0.23 -8.70
CA ARG A 57 3.80 0.44 -7.92
C ARG A 57 4.24 0.59 -6.46
N ALA A 58 3.94 1.73 -5.87
CA ALA A 58 4.04 1.97 -4.44
C ALA A 58 2.66 2.36 -3.91
N THR A 59 2.16 1.60 -2.95
CA THR A 59 0.92 1.90 -2.23
C THR A 59 1.26 2.34 -0.82
N PHE A 60 0.94 3.57 -0.47
CA PHE A 60 1.11 4.13 0.87
C PHE A 60 -0.22 4.11 1.61
N THR A 61 -0.20 3.68 2.86
CA THR A 61 -1.30 3.84 3.81
C THR A 61 -0.80 4.63 5.01
N THR A 62 -1.33 5.83 5.20
CA THR A 62 -0.94 6.73 6.30
C THR A 62 -1.86 6.57 7.50
N ALA A 63 -1.28 6.57 8.70
CA ALA A 63 -1.97 6.51 9.97
C ALA A 63 -1.23 7.38 11.00
N ALA A 64 -1.78 7.53 12.21
CA ALA A 64 -1.11 8.28 13.26
C ALA A 64 0.29 7.74 13.53
N ASP A 65 1.31 8.57 13.31
CA ASP A 65 2.75 8.30 13.48
C ASP A 65 3.29 7.09 12.70
N GLN A 66 2.55 6.60 11.70
CA GLN A 66 2.88 5.38 10.97
C GLN A 66 2.56 5.49 9.48
N VAL A 67 3.40 4.87 8.66
CA VAL A 67 3.16 4.64 7.23
C VAL A 67 3.42 3.19 6.89
N THR A 68 2.45 2.55 6.25
CA THR A 68 2.66 1.25 5.61
C THR A 68 2.86 1.45 4.12
N ILE A 69 3.89 0.84 3.56
CA ILE A 69 4.25 0.89 2.14
C ILE A 69 4.22 -0.53 1.60
N VAL A 70 3.42 -0.77 0.55
CA VAL A 70 3.54 -1.97 -0.28
C VAL A 70 4.23 -1.56 -1.56
N LEU A 71 5.43 -2.08 -1.80
CA LEU A 71 6.23 -1.81 -2.98
C LEU A 71 6.20 -3.05 -3.89
N GLU A 72 5.77 -2.87 -5.13
CA GLU A 72 5.52 -3.95 -6.08
C GLU A 72 6.32 -3.73 -7.36
N ASN A 73 6.91 -4.80 -7.88
CA ASN A 73 7.45 -4.85 -9.23
C ASN A 73 6.42 -5.55 -10.14
N LEU A 74 5.87 -4.81 -11.09
CA LEU A 74 4.83 -5.25 -12.01
C LEU A 74 5.40 -5.67 -13.38
N GLN A 75 6.71 -5.50 -13.60
CA GLN A 75 7.36 -5.90 -14.84
C GLN A 75 7.42 -7.43 -14.94
N ALA A 76 6.61 -8.00 -15.83
CA ALA A 76 6.62 -9.43 -16.09
C ALA A 76 7.88 -9.86 -16.85
N ASP A 77 8.35 -11.07 -16.53
CA ASP A 77 9.48 -11.74 -17.17
C ASP A 77 10.73 -10.87 -17.30
N PRO A 78 11.23 -10.30 -16.19
CA PRO A 78 12.42 -9.46 -16.21
C PRO A 78 13.62 -10.22 -16.75
N LYS A 79 14.35 -9.56 -17.63
CA LYS A 79 15.54 -10.05 -18.32
C LYS A 79 16.82 -9.86 -17.50
N THR A 80 16.94 -8.74 -16.80
CA THR A 80 18.12 -8.45 -15.97
C THR A 80 17.75 -7.82 -14.63
N VAL A 81 18.69 -7.82 -13.69
CA VAL A 81 18.52 -7.14 -12.40
C VAL A 81 18.31 -5.64 -12.53
N ALA A 82 18.56 -5.04 -13.70
CA ALA A 82 18.22 -3.63 -13.96
C ALA A 82 16.72 -3.36 -13.87
N GLN A 83 15.88 -4.40 -14.02
CA GLN A 83 14.43 -4.30 -13.88
C GLN A 83 13.93 -4.64 -12.46
N CYS A 84 14.83 -5.02 -11.53
CA CYS A 84 14.48 -5.28 -10.13
C CYS A 84 14.47 -3.97 -9.32
N LEU A 85 13.50 -3.83 -8.40
CA LEU A 85 13.44 -2.67 -7.50
C LEU A 85 14.44 -2.82 -6.36
N SER A 86 15.16 -1.73 -6.09
CA SER A 86 16.19 -1.66 -5.04
C SER A 86 16.01 -0.48 -4.09
N GLY A 87 15.10 0.45 -4.41
CA GLY A 87 14.84 1.61 -3.58
C GLY A 87 13.53 2.33 -3.89
N LEU A 88 13.14 3.19 -2.96
CA LEU A 88 12.01 4.11 -3.07
C LEU A 88 12.37 5.40 -2.34
N ARG A 89 12.35 6.53 -3.06
CA ARG A 89 12.44 7.87 -2.47
C ARG A 89 11.06 8.49 -2.43
N PHE A 90 10.74 9.20 -1.36
CA PHE A 90 9.49 9.93 -1.27
C PHE A 90 9.55 11.09 -0.28
N THR A 91 8.60 12.01 -0.41
CA THR A 91 8.41 13.14 0.50
C THR A 91 6.94 13.23 0.92
N PHE A 92 6.69 13.72 2.13
CA PHE A 92 5.34 13.98 2.62
C PHE A 92 4.88 15.40 2.29
N SER A 93 3.60 15.57 1.95
CA SER A 93 3.02 16.90 1.68
C SER A 93 3.02 17.81 2.91
N THR A 94 3.08 17.22 4.11
CA THR A 94 3.12 17.92 5.40
C THR A 94 4.55 18.19 5.91
N GLY A 95 5.60 17.86 5.13
CA GLY A 95 6.97 18.29 5.39
C GLY A 95 7.70 17.55 6.51
N GLN A 96 7.32 16.31 6.82
CA GLN A 96 8.04 15.46 7.76
C GLN A 96 9.51 15.30 7.34
N SER A 97 10.39 15.24 8.34
CA SER A 97 11.85 15.22 8.16
C SER A 97 12.54 14.20 9.05
N SER A 98 11.79 13.27 9.64
CA SER A 98 12.31 12.20 10.49
C SER A 98 11.41 10.97 10.46
N GLY A 99 12.01 9.81 10.63
CA GLY A 99 11.31 8.54 10.78
C GLY A 99 12.27 7.37 10.83
N SER A 100 11.73 6.18 11.10
CA SER A 100 12.51 4.94 11.19
C SER A 100 11.76 3.79 10.51
N LEU A 101 12.53 2.84 9.97
CA LEU A 101 11.98 1.56 9.50
C LEU A 101 11.67 0.68 10.72
N SER A 102 10.39 0.39 10.94
CA SER A 102 9.97 -0.49 12.03
C SER A 102 10.06 -1.96 11.62
N SER A 103 9.64 -2.28 10.39
CA SER A 103 9.76 -3.63 9.82
C SER A 103 9.74 -3.58 8.29
N GLY A 104 10.32 -4.59 7.66
CA GLY A 104 10.19 -4.84 6.23
C GLY A 104 10.24 -6.34 5.95
N SER A 105 9.32 -6.85 5.14
CA SER A 105 9.28 -8.27 4.77
C SER A 105 8.74 -8.51 3.37
N GLY A 106 9.13 -9.64 2.79
CA GLY A 106 8.65 -10.13 1.51
C GLY A 106 8.79 -11.64 1.43
N VAL A 107 8.16 -12.25 0.43
CA VAL A 107 8.28 -13.70 0.18
C VAL A 107 9.51 -13.92 -0.69
N GLU A 108 10.42 -14.78 -0.25
CA GLU A 108 11.63 -15.10 -1.02
C GLU A 108 11.28 -15.85 -2.31
N ARG A 109 12.04 -15.57 -3.36
CA ARG A 109 11.96 -16.23 -4.65
C ARG A 109 13.36 -16.47 -5.19
N THR A 110 13.67 -17.73 -5.46
CA THR A 110 14.95 -18.12 -6.07
C THR A 110 14.69 -18.53 -7.50
N ILE A 111 15.43 -17.95 -8.45
CA ILE A 111 15.30 -18.24 -9.89
C ILE A 111 16.48 -19.09 -10.33
N ALA A 112 16.19 -20.27 -10.87
CA ALA A 112 17.17 -21.22 -11.36
C ALA A 112 17.66 -20.86 -12.77
N SER A 113 18.76 -21.48 -13.20
CA SER A 113 19.39 -21.25 -14.51
C SER A 113 18.50 -21.59 -15.71
N ASP A 114 17.44 -22.37 -15.52
CA ASP A 114 16.47 -22.75 -16.56
C ASP A 114 15.22 -21.85 -16.57
N GLY A 115 15.21 -20.76 -15.79
CA GLY A 115 14.08 -19.84 -15.67
C GLY A 115 12.96 -20.33 -14.75
N THR A 116 13.02 -21.57 -14.26
CA THR A 116 12.11 -22.02 -13.20
C THR A 116 12.42 -21.28 -11.89
N TYR A 117 11.46 -21.25 -10.98
CA TYR A 117 11.67 -20.61 -9.68
C TYR A 117 11.09 -21.45 -8.55
N SER A 118 11.65 -21.26 -7.36
CA SER A 118 11.10 -21.76 -6.11
C SER A 118 10.64 -20.60 -5.23
N VAL A 119 9.56 -20.82 -4.49
CA VAL A 119 9.02 -19.87 -3.52
C VAL A 119 9.51 -20.28 -2.14
N GLY A 120 10.22 -19.36 -1.47
CA GLY A 120 10.69 -19.51 -0.11
C GLY A 120 9.65 -19.06 0.93
N GLY A 121 10.13 -18.87 2.16
CA GLY A 121 9.31 -18.31 3.23
C GLY A 121 9.18 -16.78 3.14
N THR A 122 8.40 -16.21 4.04
CA THR A 122 8.48 -14.77 4.31
C THR A 122 9.74 -14.48 5.11
N ALA A 123 10.60 -13.61 4.58
CA ALA A 123 11.85 -13.19 5.21
C ALA A 123 11.85 -11.69 5.50
N ALA A 124 12.77 -11.25 6.36
CA ALA A 124 13.06 -9.84 6.52
C ALA A 124 13.62 -9.29 5.20
N ALA A 125 13.11 -8.14 4.76
CA ALA A 125 13.51 -7.57 3.47
C ALA A 125 15.00 -7.20 3.45
N GLY A 126 15.58 -6.80 4.59
CA GLY A 126 16.98 -6.37 4.68
C GLY A 126 17.24 -4.94 4.22
N TRP A 127 16.17 -4.19 3.91
CA TRP A 127 16.25 -2.79 3.48
C TRP A 127 16.48 -1.87 4.69
N SER A 128 16.95 -0.66 4.41
CA SER A 128 17.19 0.40 5.38
C SER A 128 16.45 1.68 5.00
N LEU A 129 16.12 2.50 6.00
CA LEU A 129 15.57 3.84 5.77
C LEU A 129 16.61 4.88 6.18
N SER A 130 16.83 5.87 5.30
CA SER A 130 17.56 7.09 5.60
C SER A 130 16.69 8.31 5.32
N VAL A 131 16.92 9.40 6.04
CA VAL A 131 16.16 10.65 5.88
C VAL A 131 17.15 11.81 5.75
N THR A 132 17.07 12.56 4.65
CA THR A 132 17.89 13.75 4.38
C THR A 132 17.00 14.94 4.10
N GLY A 133 16.98 15.92 4.99
CA GLY A 133 15.99 16.99 4.92
C GLY A 133 14.58 16.40 5.05
N THR A 134 13.74 16.60 4.03
CA THR A 134 12.38 16.02 3.97
C THR A 134 12.28 14.77 3.08
N GLU A 135 13.38 14.35 2.45
CA GLU A 135 13.40 13.15 1.60
C GLU A 135 13.65 11.91 2.44
N PHE A 136 12.73 10.95 2.33
CA PHE A 136 12.86 9.61 2.85
C PHE A 136 13.39 8.71 1.74
N PHE A 137 14.47 7.98 2.01
CA PHE A 137 15.04 7.02 1.08
C PHE A 137 15.08 5.63 1.73
N LEU A 138 14.13 4.79 1.29
CA LEU A 138 14.02 3.39 1.64
C LEU A 138 14.80 2.59 0.60
N THR A 139 15.90 1.94 0.99
CA THR A 139 16.83 1.32 0.04
C THR A 139 17.46 0.04 0.58
N LEU A 140 17.64 -0.92 -0.33
CA LEU A 140 18.45 -2.11 -0.10
C LEU A 140 19.94 -1.83 -0.30
N LEU A 141 20.29 -0.89 -1.20
CA LEU A 141 21.67 -0.66 -1.57
C LEU A 141 22.47 -0.11 -0.37
N GLY A 142 23.67 -0.67 -0.16
CA GLY A 142 24.52 -0.33 0.99
C GLY A 142 24.21 -1.10 2.27
N THR A 143 23.23 -2.01 2.26
CA THR A 143 22.98 -2.96 3.36
C THR A 143 23.80 -4.24 3.19
N THR A 144 23.91 -5.04 4.24
CA THR A 144 24.60 -6.34 4.20
C THR A 144 23.83 -7.42 3.43
N THR A 145 22.55 -7.19 3.14
CA THR A 145 21.71 -8.12 2.37
C THR A 145 21.88 -7.92 0.87
N ALA A 146 22.28 -6.72 0.44
CA ALA A 146 22.57 -6.46 -0.97
C ALA A 146 23.72 -7.36 -1.47
N PRO A 147 23.63 -7.90 -2.70
CA PRO A 147 22.67 -7.53 -3.73
C PRO A 147 21.45 -8.47 -3.86
N ALA A 148 21.26 -9.38 -2.90
CA ALA A 148 20.05 -10.19 -2.76
C ALA A 148 18.88 -9.35 -2.20
N HIS A 149 17.66 -9.86 -2.29
CA HIS A 149 16.41 -9.24 -1.79
C HIS A 149 16.00 -7.94 -2.51
N THR A 150 16.47 -7.72 -3.74
CA THR A 150 15.75 -6.81 -4.65
C THR A 150 14.37 -7.38 -4.96
N ILE A 151 13.39 -6.52 -5.29
CA ILE A 151 12.04 -6.98 -5.60
C ILE A 151 11.94 -7.27 -7.08
N ILE A 152 11.67 -8.54 -7.41
CA ILE A 152 11.53 -9.01 -8.79
C ILE A 152 10.06 -9.12 -9.18
N GLY A 153 9.74 -8.78 -10.43
CA GLY A 153 8.39 -8.88 -10.95
C GLY A 153 7.93 -10.32 -11.22
N PRO A 154 6.70 -10.49 -11.74
CA PRO A 154 6.14 -11.82 -12.00
C PRO A 154 6.87 -12.56 -13.12
N PRO A 155 6.75 -13.90 -13.17
CA PRO A 155 7.17 -14.68 -14.33
C PRO A 155 6.25 -14.39 -15.53
N ASN A 156 6.58 -14.93 -16.69
CA ASN A 156 5.73 -14.87 -17.88
C ASN A 156 4.45 -15.72 -17.72
N ALA A 157 3.62 -15.74 -18.77
CA ALA A 157 2.36 -16.48 -18.78
C ALA A 157 2.51 -18.02 -18.69
N LEU A 158 3.72 -18.55 -18.86
CA LEU A 158 4.06 -19.98 -18.69
C LEU A 158 4.62 -20.27 -17.29
N ASP A 159 4.59 -19.29 -16.38
CA ASP A 159 5.15 -19.38 -15.03
C ASP A 159 6.68 -19.60 -15.02
N LEU A 160 7.38 -19.01 -16.02
CA LEU A 160 8.84 -19.02 -16.13
C LEU A 160 9.41 -17.60 -16.21
N TYR A 161 10.64 -17.44 -15.73
CA TYR A 161 11.50 -16.30 -16.04
C TYR A 161 12.35 -16.63 -17.27
N GLU A 162 11.69 -16.81 -18.41
CA GLU A 162 12.33 -17.29 -19.65
C GLU A 162 13.31 -16.27 -20.23
N ASN A 163 13.06 -14.97 -20.03
CA ASN A 163 13.96 -13.92 -20.51
C ASN A 163 15.11 -13.63 -19.53
N ALA A 164 15.07 -14.16 -18.31
CA ALA A 164 16.08 -13.89 -17.29
C ALA A 164 17.49 -14.36 -17.71
N ASN A 165 18.46 -13.47 -17.58
CA ASN A 165 19.86 -13.79 -17.82
C ASN A 165 20.60 -14.17 -16.53
N LYS A 166 21.91 -14.40 -16.64
CA LYS A 166 22.78 -14.80 -15.50
C LYS A 166 22.78 -13.83 -14.31
N SER A 167 22.39 -12.56 -14.49
CA SER A 167 22.25 -11.63 -13.36
C SER A 167 21.05 -11.97 -12.48
N ILE A 168 20.01 -12.59 -13.04
CA ILE A 168 18.82 -13.03 -12.30
C ILE A 168 18.93 -14.50 -11.92
N THR A 169 19.31 -15.37 -12.86
CA THR A 169 19.25 -16.82 -12.68
C THR A 169 20.44 -17.40 -11.89
N GLY A 170 21.26 -16.54 -11.27
CA GLY A 170 22.52 -16.92 -10.65
C GLY A 170 22.83 -16.08 -9.40
N ASP A 171 23.86 -16.50 -8.69
CA ASP A 171 24.43 -15.72 -7.59
C ASP A 171 25.16 -14.48 -8.12
N PRO A 172 25.22 -13.37 -7.36
CA PRO A 172 24.87 -13.24 -5.94
C PRO A 172 23.46 -12.67 -5.65
N HIS A 173 22.57 -12.58 -6.64
CA HIS A 173 21.29 -11.87 -6.48
C HIS A 173 20.15 -12.71 -5.95
N ASN A 174 20.27 -14.04 -6.00
CA ASN A 174 19.32 -14.93 -5.33
C ASN A 174 19.58 -14.95 -3.80
N PRO A 175 18.50 -15.05 -2.98
CA PRO A 175 17.10 -14.97 -3.36
C PRO A 175 16.64 -13.52 -3.61
N PHE A 176 15.59 -13.34 -4.41
CA PHE A 176 14.85 -12.10 -4.57
C PHE A 176 13.67 -12.04 -3.58
N LEU A 177 13.08 -10.85 -3.42
CA LEU A 177 11.71 -10.74 -2.89
C LEU A 177 10.74 -10.81 -4.08
N GLY A 178 9.89 -11.82 -4.12
CA GLY A 178 8.98 -12.07 -5.23
C GLY A 178 7.77 -11.13 -5.21
N LEU A 179 7.52 -10.46 -6.34
CA LEU A 179 6.38 -9.58 -6.65
C LEU A 179 6.35 -8.29 -5.82
N SER A 180 6.47 -8.39 -4.51
CA SER A 180 6.28 -7.26 -3.60
C SER A 180 7.04 -7.42 -2.28
N ALA A 181 7.21 -6.30 -1.59
CA ALA A 181 7.61 -6.24 -0.19
C ALA A 181 6.77 -5.19 0.55
N THR A 182 6.51 -5.46 1.83
CA THR A 182 5.76 -4.57 2.72
C THR A 182 6.70 -3.98 3.76
N PHE A 183 6.65 -2.66 3.92
CA PHE A 183 7.44 -1.90 4.88
C PHE A 183 6.52 -1.11 5.81
N VAL A 184 6.86 -1.09 7.08
CA VAL A 184 6.18 -0.27 8.10
C VAL A 184 7.17 0.71 8.66
N LEU A 185 6.86 1.99 8.54
CA LEU A 185 7.66 3.10 9.01
C LEU A 185 6.99 3.75 10.22
N SER A 186 7.78 4.16 11.20
CA SER A 186 7.34 5.12 12.21
C SER A 186 7.78 6.51 11.78
N VAL A 187 6.82 7.41 11.57
CA VAL A 187 7.06 8.75 11.05
C VAL A 187 6.26 9.74 11.91
N PRO A 188 6.90 10.37 12.90
CA PRO A 188 6.21 11.26 13.84
C PRO A 188 5.45 12.39 13.14
N GLY A 189 4.21 12.63 13.57
CA GLY A 189 3.35 13.68 13.03
C GLY A 189 2.70 13.34 11.69
N VAL A 190 2.93 12.15 11.12
CA VAL A 190 2.05 11.63 10.07
C VAL A 190 0.68 11.35 10.67
N THR A 191 -0.35 11.68 9.91
CA THR A 191 -1.74 11.36 10.23
C THR A 191 -2.39 10.66 9.04
N ALA A 192 -3.61 10.19 9.25
CA ALA A 192 -4.47 9.70 8.18
C ALA A 192 -4.68 10.67 7.01
N GLU A 193 -4.49 11.97 7.22
CA GLU A 193 -4.70 13.01 6.20
C GLU A 193 -3.37 13.45 5.55
N SER A 194 -2.24 12.93 6.02
CA SER A 194 -0.94 13.22 5.43
C SER A 194 -0.86 12.62 4.03
N GLY A 195 -0.48 13.46 3.06
CA GLY A 195 -0.26 13.06 1.68
C GLY A 195 1.21 12.77 1.37
N ILE A 196 1.45 12.22 0.18
CA ILE A 196 2.77 12.08 -0.43
C ILE A 196 2.88 13.10 -1.55
N SER A 197 4.00 13.83 -1.63
CA SER A 197 4.21 14.90 -2.63
C SER A 197 5.06 14.47 -3.81
N SER A 198 6.00 13.57 -3.59
CA SER A 198 6.84 12.99 -4.65
C SER A 198 7.16 11.55 -4.33
N VAL A 199 7.32 10.74 -5.39
CA VAL A 199 7.77 9.36 -5.32
C VAL A 199 8.74 9.13 -6.47
N THR A 200 9.88 8.51 -6.19
CA THR A 200 10.85 8.07 -7.19
C THR A 200 11.21 6.61 -6.91
N PHE A 201 10.98 5.75 -7.89
CA PHE A 201 11.37 4.34 -7.84
C PHE A 201 12.84 4.21 -8.23
N CYS A 202 13.59 3.42 -7.47
CA CYS A 202 14.97 3.08 -7.80
C CYS A 202 15.04 1.61 -8.23
N PHE A 203 15.64 1.39 -9.38
CA PHE A 203 15.87 0.08 -9.97
C PHE A 203 17.36 -0.27 -9.94
N ASN A 204 17.69 -1.48 -10.39
CA ASN A 204 19.07 -1.97 -10.54
C ASN A 204 19.78 -2.17 -9.19
N THR A 205 20.97 -2.77 -9.21
CA THR A 205 21.80 -2.99 -8.01
C THR A 205 22.89 -1.93 -7.83
N SER A 206 22.81 -0.84 -8.60
CA SER A 206 23.72 0.30 -8.55
C SER A 206 22.92 1.61 -8.58
N PRO A 207 23.39 2.68 -7.92
CA PRO A 207 22.75 3.99 -7.98
C PRO A 207 22.66 4.54 -9.42
N GLY A 208 21.64 5.37 -9.69
CA GLY A 208 21.49 6.12 -10.95
C GLY A 208 20.35 5.67 -11.86
N SER A 209 19.63 4.60 -11.52
CA SER A 209 18.47 4.10 -12.25
C SER A 209 17.17 4.49 -11.55
N GLU A 210 16.74 5.74 -11.75
CA GLU A 210 15.62 6.35 -11.03
C GLU A 210 14.48 6.74 -11.98
N ILE A 211 13.24 6.39 -11.64
CA ILE A 211 12.04 6.76 -12.39
C ILE A 211 11.06 7.48 -11.46
N THR A 212 10.70 8.71 -11.80
CA THR A 212 9.68 9.46 -11.04
C THR A 212 8.32 8.82 -11.21
N GLY A 213 7.69 8.47 -10.09
CA GLY A 213 6.35 7.93 -10.03
C GLY A 213 5.28 9.00 -10.27
N THR A 214 4.17 8.58 -10.86
CA THR A 214 2.97 9.40 -11.06
C THR A 214 1.83 8.89 -10.20
N PRO A 215 1.04 9.79 -9.56
CA PRO A 215 -0.08 9.38 -8.74
C PRO A 215 -1.16 8.74 -9.61
N ILE A 216 -1.71 7.62 -9.16
CA ILE A 216 -2.89 7.00 -9.76
C ILE A 216 -4.12 7.43 -8.96
N PRO A 217 -5.13 8.05 -9.61
CA PRO A 217 -6.35 8.43 -8.93
C PRO A 217 -7.05 7.17 -8.39
N VAL A 218 -7.14 7.07 -7.07
CA VAL A 218 -7.92 6.01 -6.42
C VAL A 218 -9.38 6.44 -6.43
N PRO A 219 -10.31 5.64 -6.99
CA PRO A 219 -11.73 5.98 -6.99
C PRO A 219 -12.23 6.26 -5.57
N GLU A 220 -12.92 7.38 -5.37
CA GLU A 220 -13.49 7.71 -4.06
C GLU A 220 -14.41 6.57 -3.59
N PRO A 221 -14.34 6.15 -2.31
CA PRO A 221 -15.17 5.06 -1.82
C PRO A 221 -16.66 5.37 -2.01
N ALA A 222 -17.42 4.41 -2.53
CA ALA A 222 -18.88 4.49 -2.73
C ALA A 222 -19.67 4.85 -1.46
N ALA A 223 -19.03 4.86 -0.29
CA ALA A 223 -19.55 5.40 0.96
C ALA A 223 -20.01 6.87 0.84
N LEU A 224 -19.32 7.71 0.05
CA LEU A 224 -19.76 9.09 -0.21
C LEU A 224 -21.06 9.12 -1.01
N SER A 225 -21.19 8.24 -2.01
CA SER A 225 -22.44 8.06 -2.77
C SER A 225 -23.57 7.55 -1.87
N LEU A 226 -23.28 6.62 -0.95
CA LEU A 226 -24.26 6.09 -0.01
C LEU A 226 -24.70 7.13 1.02
N LEU A 227 -23.79 7.97 1.51
CA LEU A 227 -24.11 9.08 2.41
C LEU A 227 -24.96 10.13 1.70
N ALA A 228 -24.64 10.48 0.44
CA ALA A 228 -25.44 11.40 -0.36
C ALA A 228 -26.86 10.86 -0.62
N LEU A 229 -26.98 9.57 -0.96
CA LEU A 229 -28.28 8.91 -1.17
C LEU A 229 -29.08 8.76 0.14
N GLY A 230 -28.41 8.44 1.25
CA GLY A 230 -29.01 8.35 2.57
C GLY A 230 -29.53 9.70 3.07
N GLY A 231 -28.74 10.76 2.87
CA GLY A 231 -29.15 12.15 3.18
C GLY A 231 -30.34 12.60 2.34
N ALA A 232 -30.35 12.31 1.03
CA ALA A 232 -31.47 12.61 0.15
C ALA A 232 -32.77 11.89 0.58
N CYS A 233 -32.68 10.60 0.96
CA CYS A 233 -33.82 9.85 1.48
C CYS A 233 -34.41 10.46 2.77
N LEU A 234 -33.56 10.94 3.68
CA LEU A 234 -33.99 11.59 4.93
C LEU A 234 -34.66 12.94 4.66
N LEU A 235 -34.17 13.72 3.69
CA LEU A 235 -34.77 15.00 3.29
C LEU A 235 -36.13 14.80 2.59
N ILE A 236 -36.26 13.78 1.74
CA ILE A 236 -37.54 13.44 1.09
C ILE A 236 -38.57 13.00 2.12
N ARG A 237 -38.16 12.25 3.15
CA ARG A 237 -39.06 11.79 4.22
C ARG A 237 -39.58 12.94 5.10
N ARG A 238 -38.80 14.01 5.27
CA ARG A 238 -39.20 15.21 6.02
C ARG A 238 -40.19 16.12 5.29
N ARG A 239 -40.33 16.01 3.97
CA ARG A 239 -41.30 16.80 3.20
C ARG A 239 -42.72 16.21 3.17
N LYS A 240 -42.92 15.00 3.69
CA LYS A 240 -44.22 14.29 3.68
C LYS A 240 -44.86 14.11 5.07
N ALA A 241 -44.31 14.76 6.10
CA ALA A 241 -44.89 14.82 7.45
C ALA A 241 -45.17 16.28 7.81
#